data_AF-A0A9N9YTE5-F1
#
_entry.id   AF-A0A9N9YTE5-F1
#
_cell.length_a   1.000
_cell.length_b   1.000
_cell.length_c   1.000
_cell.angle_alpha   90.00
_cell.angle_beta   90.00
_cell.angle_gamma   90.00
#
_symmetry.space_group_name_H-M   'P 1'
#
loop_
_entity.id
_entity.type
_entity.pdbx_description
1 polymer ?
#
loop_
_entity_poly.entity_id
_entity_poly.type
_entity_poly.pdbx_seq_one_letter_code
_entity_poly.pdbx_strand_id
1 'polypeptide(L)'
;MFEVVNEPLREFEDSGKTTYMRNTFYPTAYKTIRDKEASLGISSNNYVHIQFMNKLWNSGDPQQYLTNKNFAAYDDHRYLKWSGISQDKDTYLRTSCNDDRSGDAAHGWDWPVLVGEWSLSAPLDYTQEWNDYWRPDNNKDFYSRWFKAQVLAYEKHVAGWIFWSWKTELGSDYRWSYTAAVDAGVIPRDLNSIANSGACNGV
;
A
#
# COMPACT_ATOMS: atom_id res chain seq x y z
N MET A 1 -11.76 10.77 -1.06
CA MET A 1 -10.93 10.28 -2.18
C MET A 1 -11.74 9.24 -2.93
N PHE A 2 -11.55 9.10 -4.23
CA PHE A 2 -12.23 8.13 -5.08
C PHE A 2 -11.18 7.41 -5.93
N GLU A 3 -10.92 6.15 -5.64
CA GLU A 3 -10.05 5.31 -6.46
C GLU A 3 -10.81 4.76 -7.66
N VAL A 4 -10.30 5.02 -8.86
CA VAL A 4 -11.05 4.72 -10.09
C VAL A 4 -11.03 3.25 -10.47
N VAL A 5 -10.00 2.51 -10.05
CA VAL A 5 -9.87 1.06 -10.25
C VAL A 5 -8.81 0.52 -9.30
N ASN A 6 -9.16 -0.55 -8.59
CA ASN A 6 -8.23 -1.29 -7.74
C ASN A 6 -7.38 -2.24 -8.60
N GLU A 7 -6.07 -2.29 -8.34
CA GLU A 7 -5.13 -3.27 -8.91
C GLU A 7 -5.37 -3.61 -10.40
N PRO A 8 -5.32 -2.62 -11.33
CA PRO A 8 -5.41 -2.89 -12.75
C PRO A 8 -4.25 -3.81 -13.17
N LEU A 9 -4.38 -4.46 -14.33
CA LEU A 9 -3.32 -5.33 -14.86
C LEU A 9 -1.97 -4.60 -14.91
N ARG A 10 -0.90 -5.34 -14.68
CA ARG A 10 0.48 -4.89 -14.78
C ARG A 10 1.02 -5.09 -16.19
N GLU A 11 2.09 -4.38 -16.54
CA GLU A 11 2.60 -4.36 -17.91
C GLU A 11 3.03 -5.75 -18.40
N PHE A 12 3.53 -6.60 -17.51
CA PHE A 12 3.89 -7.98 -17.83
C PHE A 12 2.70 -8.93 -17.97
N GLU A 13 1.52 -8.54 -17.48
CA GLU A 13 0.28 -9.32 -17.60
C GLU A 13 -0.43 -9.01 -18.92
N ASP A 14 -0.58 -7.73 -19.28
CA ASP A 14 -1.13 -7.29 -20.56
C ASP A 14 -0.78 -5.82 -20.86
N SER A 15 0.29 -5.61 -21.64
CA SER A 15 0.75 -4.26 -22.00
C SER A 15 -0.26 -3.47 -22.85
N GLY A 16 -1.13 -4.14 -23.60
CA GLY A 16 -2.19 -3.51 -24.39
C GLY A 16 -3.28 -2.93 -23.50
N LYS A 17 -3.74 -3.70 -22.50
CA LYS A 17 -4.75 -3.23 -21.53
C LYS A 17 -4.20 -2.17 -20.58
N THR A 18 -2.95 -2.26 -20.15
CA THR A 18 -2.33 -1.18 -19.35
C THR A 18 -2.22 0.11 -20.15
N THR A 19 -1.84 0.03 -21.43
CA THR A 19 -1.82 1.20 -22.33
C THR A 19 -3.21 1.81 -22.51
N TYR A 20 -4.24 0.99 -22.77
CA TYR A 20 -5.63 1.45 -22.85
C TYR A 20 -6.09 2.09 -21.54
N MET A 21 -5.75 1.50 -20.41
CA MET A 21 -6.09 2.02 -19.09
C MET A 21 -5.49 3.42 -18.90
N ARG A 22 -4.19 3.61 -19.17
CA ARG A 22 -3.50 4.89 -19.02
C ARG A 22 -3.99 5.94 -20.03
N ASN A 23 -4.20 5.56 -21.29
CA ASN A 23 -4.50 6.48 -22.38
C ASN A 23 -6.00 6.84 -22.46
N THR A 24 -6.88 5.89 -22.19
CA THR A 24 -8.32 6.05 -22.37
C THR A 24 -9.08 6.04 -21.06
N PHE A 25 -8.92 5.01 -20.23
CA PHE A 25 -9.73 4.86 -19.02
C PHE A 25 -9.45 5.96 -17.98
N TYR A 26 -8.19 6.18 -17.59
CA TYR A 26 -7.82 7.19 -16.58
C TYR A 26 -8.22 8.62 -16.99
N PRO A 27 -7.92 9.12 -18.20
CA PRO A 27 -8.34 10.46 -18.60
C PRO A 27 -9.86 10.60 -18.69
N THR A 28 -10.56 9.55 -19.15
CA THR A 28 -12.03 9.55 -19.21
C THR A 28 -12.64 9.58 -17.81
N ALA A 29 -12.14 8.77 -16.88
CA ALA A 29 -12.59 8.74 -15.49
C ALA A 29 -12.34 10.09 -14.80
N TYR A 30 -11.13 10.63 -14.94
CA TYR A 30 -10.77 11.94 -14.39
C TYR A 30 -11.70 13.04 -14.90
N LYS A 31 -11.86 13.13 -16.23
CA LYS A 31 -12.76 14.12 -16.86
C LYS A 31 -14.20 13.96 -16.39
N THR A 32 -14.70 12.73 -16.35
CA THR A 32 -16.09 12.44 -15.93
C THR A 32 -16.35 12.89 -14.50
N ILE A 33 -15.43 12.62 -13.56
CA ILE A 33 -15.56 13.05 -12.18
C ILE A 33 -15.52 14.58 -12.08
N ARG A 34 -14.56 15.23 -12.76
CA ARG A 34 -14.45 16.71 -12.75
C ARG A 34 -15.64 17.40 -13.40
N ASP A 35 -16.16 16.88 -14.51
CA ASP A 35 -17.38 17.39 -15.14
C ASP A 35 -18.58 17.24 -14.21
N LYS A 36 -18.66 16.13 -13.46
CA LYS A 36 -19.74 15.91 -12.49
C LYS A 36 -19.65 16.91 -11.34
N GLU A 37 -18.46 17.14 -10.78
CA GLU A 37 -18.24 18.15 -9.73
C GLU A 37 -18.59 19.56 -10.23
N ALA A 38 -18.17 19.93 -11.44
CA ALA A 38 -18.53 21.21 -12.05
C ALA A 38 -20.05 21.34 -12.24
N SER A 39 -20.74 20.28 -12.70
CA SER A 39 -22.21 20.29 -12.85
C SER A 39 -22.97 20.44 -11.53
N LEU A 40 -22.33 20.03 -10.43
CA LEU A 40 -22.84 20.18 -9.07
C LEU A 40 -22.46 21.52 -8.43
N GLY A 41 -21.74 22.39 -9.15
CA GLY A 41 -21.28 23.69 -8.64
C GLY A 41 -20.17 23.58 -7.59
N ILE A 42 -19.47 22.45 -7.51
CA ILE A 42 -18.35 22.28 -6.58
C ILE A 42 -17.17 23.11 -7.09
N SER A 43 -16.65 24.01 -6.24
CA SER A 43 -15.44 24.77 -6.56
C SER A 43 -14.20 23.86 -6.54
N SER A 44 -13.19 24.17 -7.35
CA SER A 44 -11.96 23.36 -7.47
C SER A 44 -11.23 23.06 -6.17
N ASN A 45 -11.34 23.92 -5.16
CA ASN A 45 -10.71 23.72 -3.84
C ASN A 45 -11.44 22.70 -2.96
N ASN A 46 -12.65 22.28 -3.37
CA ASN A 46 -13.51 21.33 -2.69
C ASN A 46 -13.68 20.02 -3.49
N TYR A 47 -12.85 19.83 -4.52
CA TYR A 47 -12.86 18.59 -5.29
C TYR A 47 -12.43 17.40 -4.45
N VAL A 48 -12.99 16.24 -4.75
CA VAL A 48 -12.48 14.98 -4.22
C VAL A 48 -11.14 14.67 -4.88
N HIS A 49 -10.23 14.11 -4.08
CA HIS A 49 -9.05 13.47 -4.64
C HIS A 49 -9.47 12.28 -5.51
N ILE A 50 -8.97 12.21 -6.74
CA ILE A 50 -9.14 11.07 -7.64
C ILE A 50 -7.85 10.26 -7.55
N GLN A 51 -7.97 9.00 -7.16
CA GLN A 51 -6.85 8.12 -6.89
C GLN A 51 -6.65 7.11 -8.01
N PHE A 52 -5.39 6.86 -8.36
CA PHE A 52 -4.93 5.88 -9.33
C PHE A 52 -3.83 5.02 -8.69
N MET A 53 -3.60 3.80 -9.15
CA MET A 53 -2.37 3.10 -8.77
C MET A 53 -1.14 3.92 -9.18
N ASN A 54 -0.14 3.94 -8.32
CA ASN A 54 1.12 4.62 -8.51
C ASN A 54 1.99 3.89 -9.56
N LYS A 55 3.16 4.45 -9.86
CA LYS A 55 4.12 3.85 -10.80
C LYS A 55 4.71 2.53 -10.32
N LEU A 56 4.85 2.34 -9.01
CA LEU A 56 5.45 1.13 -8.44
C LEU A 56 4.53 -0.10 -8.58
N TRP A 57 3.23 0.11 -8.81
CA TRP A 57 2.30 -0.95 -9.16
C TRP A 57 2.66 -1.66 -10.48
N ASN A 58 3.45 -1.02 -11.35
CA ASN A 58 3.90 -1.55 -12.64
C ASN A 58 2.77 -1.70 -13.67
N SER A 59 1.88 -0.71 -13.73
CA SER A 59 0.96 -0.50 -14.85
C SER A 59 1.34 0.73 -15.67
N GLY A 60 2.61 1.13 -15.65
CA GLY A 60 3.22 2.33 -16.25
C GLY A 60 2.85 3.65 -15.56
N ASP A 61 3.12 4.79 -16.23
CA ASP A 61 2.93 6.12 -15.64
C ASP A 61 1.44 6.56 -15.63
N PRO A 62 0.77 6.62 -14.45
CA PRO A 62 -0.64 6.99 -14.35
C PRO A 62 -0.91 8.44 -14.78
N GLN A 63 0.12 9.30 -14.83
CA GLN A 63 0.02 10.70 -15.23
C GLN A 63 0.18 10.91 -16.73
N GLN A 64 0.69 9.92 -17.47
CA GLN A 64 1.21 10.09 -18.83
C GLN A 64 0.22 10.78 -19.79
N TYR A 65 -1.07 10.49 -19.65
CA TYR A 65 -2.12 11.01 -20.53
C TYR A 65 -3.14 11.90 -19.80
N LEU A 66 -2.89 12.25 -18.54
CA LEU A 66 -3.73 13.19 -17.80
C LEU A 66 -3.38 14.63 -18.21
N THR A 67 -4.38 15.38 -18.68
CA THR A 67 -4.23 16.80 -19.05
C THR A 67 -4.34 17.75 -17.86
N ASN A 68 -4.82 17.27 -16.71
CA ASN A 68 -4.90 17.97 -15.45
C ASN A 68 -4.67 16.98 -14.31
N LYS A 69 -4.01 17.44 -13.24
CA LYS A 69 -3.64 16.65 -12.06
C LYS A 69 -4.11 17.28 -10.75
N ASN A 70 -4.94 18.32 -10.81
CA ASN A 70 -5.50 18.95 -9.62
C ASN A 70 -6.27 17.91 -8.81
N PHE A 71 -5.96 17.77 -7.52
CA PHE A 71 -6.50 16.73 -6.64
C PHE A 71 -6.36 15.31 -7.24
N ALA A 72 -5.29 15.02 -7.97
CA ALA A 72 -4.88 13.63 -8.20
C ALA A 72 -4.15 13.12 -6.95
N ALA A 73 -4.33 11.85 -6.63
CA ALA A 73 -3.60 11.12 -5.60
C ALA A 73 -3.28 9.72 -6.12
N TYR A 74 -2.41 9.00 -5.42
CA TYR A 74 -1.89 7.72 -5.89
C TYR A 74 -1.90 6.66 -4.79
N ASP A 75 -2.09 5.42 -5.19
CA ASP A 75 -2.11 4.26 -4.31
C ASP A 75 -0.93 3.32 -4.59
N ASP A 76 -0.36 2.76 -3.54
CA ASP A 76 0.61 1.69 -3.58
C ASP A 76 0.13 0.50 -2.75
N HIS A 77 0.26 -0.70 -3.31
CA HIS A 77 -0.01 -1.94 -2.60
C HIS A 77 1.29 -2.66 -2.30
N ARG A 78 1.56 -2.91 -1.02
CA ARG A 78 2.86 -3.38 -0.56
C ARG A 78 2.78 -4.68 0.24
N TYR A 79 3.05 -5.78 -0.46
CA TYR A 79 3.18 -7.11 0.12
C TYR A 79 4.56 -7.72 -0.18
N LEU A 80 5.40 -7.89 0.85
CA LEU A 80 6.77 -8.40 0.65
C LEU A 80 6.81 -9.84 0.15
N LYS A 81 5.80 -10.66 0.48
CA LYS A 81 5.71 -12.06 0.03
C LYS A 81 5.66 -12.23 -1.50
N TRP A 82 5.23 -11.21 -2.25
CA TRP A 82 5.20 -11.20 -3.72
C TRP A 82 6.28 -10.31 -4.36
N SER A 83 7.24 -9.81 -3.57
CA SER A 83 8.21 -8.81 -4.04
C SER A 83 9.51 -9.39 -4.61
N GLY A 84 9.65 -10.72 -4.68
CA GLY A 84 10.83 -11.38 -5.22
C GLY A 84 12.08 -11.32 -4.32
N ILE A 85 11.96 -10.82 -3.09
CA ILE A 85 13.04 -10.81 -2.09
C ILE A 85 13.16 -12.16 -1.37
N SER A 86 14.29 -12.37 -0.67
CA SER A 86 14.47 -13.52 0.23
C SER A 86 13.37 -13.54 1.31
N GLN A 87 12.80 -14.72 1.53
CA GLN A 87 11.67 -14.91 2.46
C GLN A 87 12.19 -15.32 3.84
N ASP A 88 12.81 -14.36 4.52
CA ASP A 88 13.30 -14.46 5.89
C ASP A 88 13.00 -13.18 6.69
N LYS A 89 12.98 -13.31 8.02
CA LYS A 89 12.59 -12.22 8.93
C LYS A 89 13.49 -11.01 8.84
N ASP A 90 14.79 -11.22 8.70
CA ASP A 90 15.77 -10.14 8.65
C ASP A 90 15.64 -9.34 7.36
N THR A 91 15.46 -10.03 6.23
CA THR A 91 15.21 -9.40 4.93
C THR A 91 13.89 -8.62 4.97
N TYR A 92 12.82 -9.16 5.56
CA TYR A 92 11.53 -8.47 5.68
C TYR A 92 11.65 -7.19 6.50
N LEU A 93 12.37 -7.23 7.63
CA LEU A 93 12.64 -6.05 8.46
C LEU A 93 13.51 -5.03 7.72
N ARG A 94 14.63 -5.45 7.12
CA ARG A 94 15.53 -4.57 6.35
C ARG A 94 14.84 -3.89 5.18
N THR A 95 14.09 -4.66 4.40
CA THR A 95 13.34 -4.12 3.27
C THR A 95 12.30 -3.12 3.77
N SER A 96 11.53 -3.45 4.80
CA SER A 96 10.48 -2.55 5.30
C SER A 96 11.04 -1.26 5.89
N CYS A 97 12.14 -1.31 6.65
CA CYS A 97 12.75 -0.12 7.24
C CYS A 97 13.35 0.86 6.20
N ASN A 98 13.59 0.39 4.98
CA ASN A 98 14.16 1.18 3.88
C ASN A 98 13.17 1.34 2.71
N ASP A 99 11.89 1.01 2.92
CA ASP A 99 10.88 0.93 1.87
C ASP A 99 10.36 2.32 1.51
N ASP A 100 11.03 3.00 0.58
CA ASP A 100 10.54 4.25 0.02
C ASP A 100 9.46 3.97 -1.03
N ARG A 101 8.21 4.30 -0.69
CA ARG A 101 7.03 4.12 -1.56
C ARG A 101 6.58 5.41 -2.23
N SER A 102 7.34 6.50 -2.12
CA SER A 102 6.95 7.84 -2.61
C SER A 102 6.93 8.01 -4.13
N GLY A 103 7.22 6.95 -4.89
CA GLY A 103 7.46 7.03 -6.32
C GLY A 103 8.75 7.82 -6.57
N ASP A 104 9.89 7.15 -6.46
CA ASP A 104 11.20 7.82 -6.44
C ASP A 104 11.48 8.70 -7.69
N ALA A 105 12.58 9.45 -7.63
CA ALA A 105 13.04 10.28 -8.74
C ALA A 105 13.28 9.49 -10.06
N ALA A 106 13.52 8.18 -10.00
CA ALA A 106 13.68 7.32 -11.16
C ALA A 106 12.33 6.95 -11.81
N HIS A 107 11.24 6.95 -11.04
CA HIS A 107 9.90 6.69 -11.53
C HIS A 107 9.14 7.97 -11.88
N GLY A 108 9.51 9.13 -11.34
CA GLY A 108 8.95 10.43 -11.77
C GLY A 108 7.70 10.80 -10.98
N TRP A 109 7.92 11.08 -9.70
CA TRP A 109 7.05 11.74 -8.72
C TRP A 109 5.55 11.79 -9.09
N ASP A 110 4.83 10.74 -8.72
CA ASP A 110 3.40 10.78 -8.47
C ASP A 110 3.17 11.06 -6.98
N TRP A 111 2.52 12.18 -6.66
CA TRP A 111 2.28 12.62 -5.29
C TRP A 111 0.93 13.32 -5.16
N PRO A 112 0.20 13.17 -4.03
CA PRO A 112 0.49 12.33 -2.87
C PRO A 112 0.24 10.83 -3.09
N VAL A 113 1.09 10.00 -2.49
CA VAL A 113 0.93 8.52 -2.43
C VAL A 113 0.39 8.12 -1.07
N LEU A 114 -0.50 7.13 -1.02
CA LEU A 114 -0.80 6.34 0.17
C LEU A 114 -0.40 4.89 -0.09
N VAL A 115 0.03 4.16 0.94
CA VAL A 115 0.06 2.69 0.86
C VAL A 115 -1.32 2.17 1.25
N GLY A 116 -2.22 2.01 0.27
CA GLY A 116 -3.62 1.65 0.47
C GLY A 116 -3.84 0.19 0.85
N GLU A 117 -2.87 -0.69 0.57
CA GLU A 117 -2.93 -2.08 1.02
C GLU A 117 -1.57 -2.64 1.43
N TRP A 118 -1.56 -3.32 2.56
CA TRP A 118 -0.45 -4.12 3.08
C TRP A 118 -0.95 -4.97 4.26
N SER A 119 -0.18 -5.98 4.67
CA SER A 119 -0.54 -6.84 5.81
C SER A 119 0.69 -7.42 6.52
N LEU A 120 0.47 -8.33 7.47
CA LEU A 120 1.53 -9.09 8.15
C LEU A 120 1.66 -10.52 7.60
N SER A 121 1.11 -10.83 6.43
CA SER A 121 1.22 -12.16 5.86
C SER A 121 2.62 -12.42 5.30
N ALA A 122 3.22 -13.51 5.79
CA ALA A 122 4.53 -14.01 5.40
C ALA A 122 4.60 -15.51 5.73
N PRO A 123 5.23 -16.36 4.89
CA PRO A 123 5.89 -16.08 3.60
C PRO A 123 4.93 -16.32 2.41
N LEU A 124 5.44 -16.47 1.18
CA LEU A 124 4.66 -16.79 -0.02
C LEU A 124 4.05 -18.19 0.03
N ASP A 125 4.85 -19.16 0.47
CA ASP A 125 4.46 -20.56 0.56
C ASP A 125 3.53 -20.79 1.74
N TYR A 126 2.26 -21.09 1.43
CA TYR A 126 1.23 -21.35 2.43
C TYR A 126 1.59 -22.51 3.38
N THR A 127 2.38 -23.49 2.92
CA THR A 127 2.81 -24.60 3.78
C THR A 127 3.83 -24.15 4.84
N GLN A 128 4.55 -23.05 4.58
CA GLN A 128 5.50 -22.47 5.52
C GLN A 128 4.85 -21.46 6.46
N GLU A 129 3.73 -20.85 6.08
CA GLU A 129 3.03 -19.86 6.90
C GLU A 129 2.66 -20.35 8.31
N TRP A 130 2.52 -21.67 8.48
CA TRP A 130 2.11 -22.31 9.73
C TRP A 130 3.20 -23.13 10.42
N ASN A 131 4.43 -23.13 9.90
CA ASN A 131 5.57 -23.74 10.59
C ASN A 131 6.02 -22.88 11.78
N ASP A 132 6.83 -23.43 12.69
CA ASP A 132 7.26 -22.69 13.89
C ASP A 132 8.02 -21.39 13.60
N TYR A 133 8.64 -21.29 12.42
CA TYR A 133 9.39 -20.10 12.03
C TYR A 133 8.45 -18.92 11.68
N TRP A 134 7.28 -19.17 11.10
CA TRP A 134 6.33 -18.11 10.70
C TRP A 134 5.01 -18.09 11.47
N ARG A 135 4.68 -19.15 12.21
CA ARG A 135 3.39 -19.28 12.88
C ARG A 135 3.12 -18.05 13.76
N PRO A 136 2.00 -17.33 13.57
CA PRO A 136 1.73 -16.07 14.25
C PRO A 136 1.81 -16.19 15.79
N ASP A 137 1.22 -17.24 16.35
CA ASP A 137 1.20 -17.46 17.80
C ASP A 137 2.58 -17.56 18.44
N ASN A 138 3.58 -18.07 17.70
CA ASN A 138 4.94 -18.28 18.19
C ASN A 138 5.87 -17.08 17.90
N ASN A 139 5.42 -16.12 17.09
CA ASN A 139 6.29 -15.09 16.48
C ASN A 139 5.77 -13.66 16.67
N LYS A 140 4.97 -13.43 17.71
CA LYS A 140 4.35 -12.12 17.99
C LYS A 140 5.35 -10.97 18.05
N ASP A 141 6.52 -11.17 18.65
CA ASP A 141 7.55 -10.13 18.76
C ASP A 141 8.08 -9.70 17.39
N PHE A 142 8.33 -10.68 16.50
CA PHE A 142 8.72 -10.40 15.12
C PHE A 142 7.62 -9.62 14.40
N TYR A 143 6.38 -10.11 14.46
CA TYR A 143 5.26 -9.46 13.77
C TYR A 143 4.96 -8.06 14.31
N SER A 144 5.11 -7.83 15.62
CA SER A 144 4.95 -6.50 16.22
C SER A 144 6.05 -5.56 15.75
N ARG A 145 7.30 -6.03 15.73
CA ARG A 145 8.44 -5.25 15.22
C ARG A 145 8.28 -4.94 13.73
N TRP A 146 7.85 -5.92 12.94
CA TRP A 146 7.69 -5.77 11.50
C TRP A 146 6.52 -4.85 11.13
N PHE A 147 5.40 -4.90 11.85
CA PHE A 147 4.32 -3.92 11.73
C PHE A 147 4.83 -2.49 11.92
N LYS A 148 5.58 -2.26 13.01
CA LYS A 148 6.16 -0.95 13.34
C LYS A 148 7.14 -0.48 12.26
N ALA A 149 7.97 -1.37 11.74
CA ALA A 149 8.91 -1.07 10.66
C ALA A 149 8.20 -0.59 9.38
N GLN A 150 7.13 -1.27 8.97
CA GLN A 150 6.32 -0.88 7.81
C GLN A 150 5.66 0.48 8.03
N VAL A 151 5.00 0.71 9.18
CA VAL A 151 4.37 2.00 9.52
C VAL A 151 5.38 3.15 9.53
N LEU A 152 6.56 2.95 10.14
CA LEU A 152 7.60 3.97 10.17
C LEU A 152 8.05 4.38 8.76
N ALA A 153 8.20 3.42 7.84
CA ALA A 153 8.57 3.74 6.47
C ALA A 153 7.44 4.48 5.75
N TYR A 154 6.20 4.01 5.87
CA TYR A 154 5.06 4.62 5.19
C TYR A 154 4.82 6.05 5.69
N GLU A 155 4.83 6.30 7.00
CA GLU A 155 4.64 7.66 7.54
C GLU A 155 5.84 8.59 7.32
N LYS A 156 7.02 8.05 7.02
CA LYS A 156 8.21 8.83 6.68
C LYS A 156 8.23 9.24 5.21
N HIS A 157 7.81 8.35 4.31
CA HIS A 157 8.01 8.50 2.88
C HIS A 157 6.74 8.88 2.12
N VAL A 158 5.56 8.48 2.60
CA VAL A 158 4.27 8.72 1.93
C VAL A 158 3.24 9.36 2.84
N ALA A 159 2.04 9.64 2.34
CA ALA A 159 1.00 10.37 3.08
C ALA A 159 0.30 9.53 4.15
N GLY A 160 0.58 8.23 4.23
CA GLY A 160 0.00 7.32 5.21
C GLY A 160 -0.20 5.92 4.66
N TRP A 161 -1.02 5.15 5.36
CA TRP A 161 -1.21 3.73 5.09
C TRP A 161 -2.62 3.26 5.48
N ILE A 162 -3.07 2.19 4.85
CA ILE A 162 -4.34 1.51 5.15
C ILE A 162 -4.05 0.00 5.24
N PHE A 163 -4.27 -0.58 6.42
CA PHE A 163 -4.00 -2.00 6.64
C PHE A 163 -5.08 -2.87 6.00
N TRP A 164 -4.67 -3.83 5.19
CA TRP A 164 -5.54 -4.85 4.63
C TRP A 164 -5.57 -6.07 5.58
N SER A 165 -6.62 -6.27 6.37
CA SER A 165 -7.93 -5.61 6.39
C SER A 165 -8.38 -5.31 7.83
N TRP A 166 -9.54 -4.65 8.02
CA TRP A 166 -10.07 -4.39 9.36
C TRP A 166 -10.35 -5.69 10.16
N LYS A 167 -10.97 -6.69 9.53
CA LYS A 167 -11.35 -7.96 10.16
C LYS A 167 -11.39 -9.10 9.14
N THR A 168 -11.17 -10.33 9.60
CA THR A 168 -11.34 -11.54 8.79
C THR A 168 -12.05 -12.65 9.57
N GLU A 169 -12.44 -13.72 8.87
CA GLU A 169 -12.95 -14.97 9.46
C GLU A 169 -11.89 -16.09 9.39
N LEU A 170 -10.60 -15.73 9.49
CA LEU A 170 -9.45 -16.66 9.38
C LEU A 170 -9.04 -17.28 10.73
N GLY A 171 -9.95 -17.30 11.71
CA GLY A 171 -9.67 -17.84 13.04
C GLY A 171 -8.56 -17.10 13.77
N SER A 172 -7.50 -17.81 14.17
CA SER A 172 -6.37 -17.24 14.91
C SER A 172 -5.33 -16.53 14.04
N ASP A 173 -5.50 -16.52 12.72
CA ASP A 173 -4.56 -15.82 11.83
C ASP A 173 -4.82 -14.30 11.83
N TYR A 174 -4.15 -13.60 12.73
CA TYR A 174 -4.25 -12.15 12.83
C TYR A 174 -3.54 -11.41 11.68
N ARG A 175 -2.76 -12.09 10.82
CA ARG A 175 -1.87 -11.42 9.87
C ARG A 175 -2.59 -10.61 8.79
N TRP A 176 -3.88 -10.91 8.57
CA TRP A 176 -4.78 -10.24 7.63
C TRP A 176 -5.89 -9.43 8.32
N SER A 177 -5.91 -9.39 9.66
CA SER A 177 -6.99 -8.79 10.44
C SER A 177 -6.43 -7.81 11.47
N TYR A 178 -6.59 -6.51 11.21
CA TYR A 178 -6.13 -5.44 12.09
C TYR A 178 -6.67 -5.61 13.52
N THR A 179 -7.97 -5.86 13.66
CA THR A 179 -8.63 -6.06 14.97
C THR A 179 -8.03 -7.22 15.77
N ALA A 180 -7.98 -8.42 15.17
CA ALA A 180 -7.32 -9.57 15.79
C ALA A 180 -5.83 -9.33 16.10
N ALA A 181 -5.09 -8.57 15.28
CA ALA A 181 -3.69 -8.26 15.55
C ALA A 181 -3.53 -7.26 16.71
N VAL A 182 -4.47 -6.33 16.89
CA VAL A 182 -4.57 -5.48 18.07
C VAL A 182 -4.87 -6.31 19.32
N ASP A 183 -5.84 -7.23 19.25
CA ASP A 183 -6.21 -8.08 20.39
C ASP A 183 -5.11 -9.08 20.75
N ALA A 184 -4.32 -9.54 19.77
CA ALA A 184 -3.16 -10.41 19.99
C ALA A 184 -1.96 -9.67 20.59
N GLY A 185 -1.99 -8.33 20.69
CA GLY A 185 -0.90 -7.48 21.18
C GLY A 185 0.20 -7.20 20.14
N VAL A 186 -0.04 -7.52 18.88
CA VAL A 186 0.92 -7.34 17.78
C VAL A 186 0.91 -5.90 17.28
N ILE A 187 -0.29 -5.36 17.04
CA ILE A 187 -0.51 -3.96 16.70
C ILE A 187 -0.80 -3.17 18.00
N PRO A 188 -0.06 -2.10 18.31
CA PRO A 188 -0.31 -1.31 19.50
C PRO A 188 -1.64 -0.54 19.40
N ARG A 189 -2.37 -0.45 20.51
CA ARG A 189 -3.61 0.37 20.58
C ARG A 189 -3.32 1.88 20.44
N ASP A 190 -2.14 2.32 20.87
CA ASP A 190 -1.63 3.67 20.63
C ASP A 190 -0.58 3.63 19.51
N LEU A 191 -0.97 4.05 18.31
CA LEU A 191 -0.07 4.11 17.16
C LEU A 191 1.03 5.16 17.32
N ASN A 192 0.85 6.18 18.17
CA ASN A 192 1.92 7.17 18.41
C ASN A 192 3.15 6.54 19.10
N SER A 193 2.97 5.41 19.77
CA SER A 193 4.08 4.64 20.36
C SER A 193 5.08 4.12 19.32
N ILE A 194 4.72 4.09 18.04
CA ILE A 194 5.55 3.54 16.96
C ILE A 194 6.74 4.44 16.64
N ALA A 195 6.55 5.77 16.67
CA ALA A 195 7.57 6.76 16.31
C ALA A 195 8.89 6.59 17.06
N ASN A 196 8.84 6.14 18.33
CA ASN A 196 10.00 5.91 19.19
C ASN A 196 10.24 4.43 19.52
N SER A 197 9.66 3.51 18.74
CA SER A 197 9.72 2.07 19.05
C SER A 197 11.08 1.43 18.84
N GLY A 198 11.98 2.07 18.10
CA GLY A 198 13.28 1.50 17.72
C GLY A 198 13.16 0.28 16.81
N ALA A 199 12.01 0.07 16.13
CA ALA A 199 11.77 -1.12 15.31
C ALA A 199 12.82 -1.33 14.21
N CYS A 200 13.38 -0.22 13.70
CA CYS A 200 14.44 -0.20 12.68
C CYS A 200 15.86 -0.08 13.26
N ASN A 201 16.07 -0.21 14.57
CA ASN A 201 17.41 -0.17 15.16
C ASN A 201 18.19 -1.45 14.86
N GLY A 202 19.44 -1.31 14.41
CA GLY A 202 20.32 -2.44 14.10
C GLY A 202 19.89 -3.25 12.87
N VAL A 203 19.12 -2.62 11.99
CA VAL A 203 18.63 -3.15 10.71
C VAL A 203 19.51 -2.61 9.59
#